data_AF-A0A6B3FJZ5-F1
#
_entry.id   AF-A0A6B3FJZ5-F1
#
_cell.length_a   1.000
_cell.length_b   1.000
_cell.length_c   1.000
_cell.angle_alpha   90.00
_cell.angle_beta   90.00
_cell.angle_gamma   90.00
#
_symmetry.space_group_name_H-M   'P 1'
#
loop_
_entity.id
_entity.type
_entity.pdbx_description
1 polymer ?
#
loop_
_entity_poly.entity_id
_entity_poly.type
_entity_poly.pdbx_seq_one_letter_code
_entity_poly.pdbx_strand_id
1 'polypeptide(L)'
;GRETYEPRFTFHGFRYVEVTGYPGKPPLDAVVGRVIHTDAPLTMEFETNVPMLNQLHSNITWGLRGNFLSIPTDTPARDERLGWTGDINVFAPTAAYAMESARFLSKWLSDLQDDQTTDGAFT
;
A
#
# COMPACT_ATOMS: atom_id res chain seq x y z
N GLY A 1 20.33 28.05 -3.49
CA GLY A 1 21.33 26.96 -3.66
C GLY A 1 20.60 25.75 -4.22
N ARG A 2 21.21 24.56 -4.27
CA ARG A 2 20.45 23.32 -4.53
C ARG A 2 19.64 22.97 -3.28
N GLU A 3 18.35 22.74 -3.44
CA GLU A 3 17.43 22.41 -2.35
C GLU A 3 16.91 20.97 -2.49
N THR A 4 16.40 20.40 -1.40
CA THR A 4 15.79 19.06 -1.38
C THR A 4 14.61 19.09 -0.42
N TYR A 5 13.46 18.63 -0.88
CA TYR A 5 12.21 18.62 -0.13
C TYR A 5 11.57 17.23 -0.20
N GLU A 6 11.23 16.68 0.97
CA GLU A 6 10.51 15.41 1.11
C GLU A 6 9.41 15.60 2.18
N PRO A 7 8.12 15.44 1.84
CA PRO A 7 7.04 15.48 2.82
C PRO A 7 7.17 14.36 3.85
N ARG A 8 6.85 14.64 5.12
CA ARG A 8 7.01 13.68 6.24
C ARG A 8 5.71 13.20 6.87
N PHE A 9 4.62 13.96 6.71
CA PHE A 9 3.33 13.72 7.38
C PHE A 9 2.16 13.56 6.40
N THR A 10 2.45 13.20 5.15
CA THR A 10 1.44 12.89 4.13
C THR A 10 1.94 11.77 3.22
N PHE A 11 1.02 11.07 2.59
CA PHE A 11 1.29 10.12 1.51
C PHE A 11 0.18 10.15 0.47
N HIS A 12 0.51 9.69 -0.74
CA HIS A 12 -0.40 9.69 -1.89
C HIS A 12 -0.20 8.40 -2.69
N GLY A 13 -1.29 7.78 -3.14
CA GLY A 13 -1.26 6.77 -4.20
C GLY A 13 -1.29 7.44 -5.58
N PHE A 14 -0.24 7.27 -6.39
CA PHE A 14 -0.15 7.89 -7.72
C PHE A 14 0.79 7.13 -8.66
N ARG A 15 0.63 7.39 -9.96
CA ARG A 15 1.61 7.04 -11.02
C ARG A 15 2.20 8.27 -11.71
N TYR A 16 1.44 9.37 -11.73
CA TYR A 16 1.80 10.61 -12.40
C TYR A 16 1.78 11.75 -11.39
N VAL A 17 2.67 12.72 -11.57
CA VAL A 17 2.79 13.93 -10.74
C VAL A 17 2.77 15.13 -11.67
N GLU A 18 1.89 16.09 -11.39
CA GLU A 18 1.94 17.40 -12.01
C GLU A 18 2.87 18.32 -11.21
N VAL A 19 3.75 19.03 -11.91
CA VAL A 19 4.61 20.05 -11.31
C VAL A 19 4.32 21.39 -11.99
N THR A 20 3.75 22.32 -11.24
CA THR A 20 3.49 23.69 -11.67
C THR A 20 4.33 24.67 -10.85
N GLY A 21 4.68 25.82 -11.43
CA GLY A 21 5.50 26.84 -10.75
C GLY A 21 6.99 26.52 -10.63
N TYR A 22 7.49 25.46 -11.28
CA TYR A 22 8.93 25.16 -11.29
C TYR A 22 9.73 26.26 -12.01
N PRO A 23 10.90 26.70 -11.51
CA PRO A 23 11.73 27.69 -12.18
C PRO A 23 12.38 27.11 -13.45
N GLY A 24 11.69 27.26 -14.58
CA GLY A 24 12.11 26.74 -15.88
C GLY A 24 11.51 25.36 -16.20
N LYS A 25 12.25 24.52 -16.95
CA LYS A 25 11.83 23.15 -17.27
C LYS A 25 12.46 22.16 -16.28
N PRO A 26 11.67 21.35 -15.55
CA PRO A 26 12.23 20.36 -14.64
C PRO A 26 12.99 19.28 -15.44
N PRO A 27 14.22 18.92 -15.04
CA PRO A 27 14.89 17.73 -15.57
C PRO A 27 14.15 16.45 -15.13
N LEU A 28 14.47 15.32 -15.77
CA LEU A 28 13.80 14.03 -15.50
C LEU A 28 14.02 13.51 -14.07
N ASP A 29 15.09 13.94 -13.40
CA ASP A 29 15.45 13.59 -12.04
C ASP A 29 15.01 14.63 -10.99
N ALA A 30 14.24 15.65 -11.40
CA ALA A 30 13.73 16.67 -10.49
C ALA A 30 12.75 16.12 -9.45
N VAL A 31 12.07 15.01 -9.76
CA VAL A 31 11.09 14.35 -8.89
C VAL A 31 11.41 12.86 -8.83
N VAL A 32 11.51 12.34 -7.61
CA VAL A 32 11.74 10.92 -7.35
C VAL A 32 10.60 10.38 -6.49
N GLY A 33 9.91 9.36 -6.98
CA GLY A 33 8.88 8.66 -6.20
C GLY A 33 9.51 7.86 -5.06
N ARG A 34 9.09 8.13 -3.83
CA ARG A 34 9.48 7.36 -2.64
C ARG A 34 8.35 6.40 -2.28
N VAL A 35 8.54 5.12 -2.57
CA VAL A 35 7.58 4.08 -2.18
C VAL A 35 7.69 3.84 -0.68
N ILE A 36 6.55 3.86 0.02
CA ILE A 36 6.44 3.59 1.44
C ILE A 36 5.31 2.57 1.67
N HIS A 37 5.54 1.63 2.59
CA HIS A 37 4.60 0.62 3.05
C HIS A 37 5.18 -0.01 4.32
N THR A 38 4.45 -0.93 4.97
CA THR A 38 4.97 -1.74 6.06
C THR A 38 6.20 -2.50 5.58
N ASP A 39 7.29 -2.47 6.34
CA ASP A 39 8.53 -3.14 5.96
C ASP A 39 8.46 -4.64 6.31
N ALA A 40 7.83 -5.40 5.41
CA ALA A 40 7.73 -6.85 5.49
C ALA A 40 8.26 -7.47 4.18
N PRO A 41 8.98 -8.60 4.27
CA PRO A 41 9.54 -9.26 3.08
C PRO A 41 8.43 -9.85 2.21
N LEU A 42 8.61 -9.75 0.89
CA LEU A 42 7.86 -10.58 -0.06
C LEU A 42 8.28 -12.04 0.10
N THR A 43 7.31 -12.94 0.12
CA THR A 43 7.52 -14.37 0.44
C THR A 43 7.18 -15.31 -0.72
N MET A 44 6.78 -14.76 -1.86
CA MET A 44 6.47 -15.52 -3.06
C MET A 44 7.19 -14.94 -4.27
N GLU A 45 7.93 -15.81 -4.96
CA GLU A 45 8.37 -15.59 -6.32
C GLU A 45 7.42 -16.34 -7.26
N PHE A 46 6.99 -15.68 -8.34
CA PHE A 46 6.08 -16.27 -9.30
C PHE A 46 6.44 -15.84 -10.72
N GLU A 47 6.70 -16.82 -11.57
CA GLU A 47 7.00 -16.62 -12.98
C GLU A 47 6.39 -17.74 -13.82
N THR A 48 5.86 -17.37 -14.98
CA THR A 48 5.29 -18.28 -15.96
C THR A 48 5.81 -17.92 -17.36
N ASN A 49 5.55 -18.79 -18.33
CA ASN A 49 5.78 -18.50 -19.74
C ASN A 49 4.71 -17.57 -20.36
N VAL A 50 3.71 -17.12 -19.59
CA VAL A 50 2.63 -16.25 -20.07
C VAL A 50 2.85 -14.84 -19.51
N PRO A 51 3.33 -13.88 -20.31
CA PRO A 51 3.70 -12.54 -19.82
C PRO A 51 2.57 -11.82 -19.07
N MET A 52 1.32 -12.04 -19.49
CA MET A 52 0.14 -11.44 -18.85
C MET A 52 -0.05 -11.91 -17.40
N LEU A 53 0.25 -13.18 -17.09
CA LEU A 53 0.13 -13.70 -15.73
C LEU A 53 1.23 -13.16 -14.82
N ASN A 54 2.44 -12.99 -15.35
CA ASN A 54 3.55 -12.37 -14.64
C ASN A 54 3.22 -10.90 -14.31
N GLN A 55 2.63 -10.18 -15.28
CA GLN A 55 2.16 -8.81 -15.06
C GLN A 55 1.02 -8.75 -14.04
N LEU A 56 0.08 -9.69 -14.08
CA LEU A 56 -1.00 -9.77 -13.09
C LEU A 56 -0.43 -9.95 -11.67
N HIS A 57 0.51 -10.88 -11.48
CA HIS A 57 1.16 -11.08 -10.18
C HIS A 57 1.94 -9.83 -9.72
N SER A 58 2.67 -9.19 -10.62
CA SER A 58 3.33 -7.90 -10.34
C SER A 58 2.33 -6.83 -9.89
N ASN A 59 1.18 -6.72 -10.57
CA ASN A 59 0.13 -5.78 -10.18
C ASN A 59 -0.46 -6.09 -8.79
N ILE A 60 -0.65 -7.37 -8.47
CA ILE A 60 -1.14 -7.82 -7.15
C ILE A 60 -0.16 -7.41 -6.05
N THR A 61 1.15 -7.64 -6.23
CA THR A 61 2.15 -7.27 -5.22
C THR A 61 2.29 -5.76 -5.05
N TRP A 62 2.17 -4.97 -6.13
CA TRP A 62 2.10 -3.50 -6.03
C TRP A 62 0.82 -3.01 -5.33
N GLY A 63 -0.32 -3.65 -5.59
CA GLY A 63 -1.59 -3.35 -4.91
C GLY A 63 -1.54 -3.65 -3.41
N LEU A 64 -0.99 -4.81 -3.05
CA LEU A 64 -0.74 -5.22 -1.66
C LEU A 64 0.14 -4.19 -0.93
N ARG A 65 1.31 -3.87 -1.50
CA ARG A 65 2.24 -2.90 -0.91
C ARG A 65 1.61 -1.51 -0.79
N GLY A 66 0.83 -1.09 -1.78
CA GLY A 66 0.13 0.19 -1.75
C GLY A 66 -0.87 0.32 -0.60
N ASN A 67 -1.52 -0.78 -0.20
CA ASN A 67 -2.56 -0.78 0.83
C ASN A 67 -2.10 -1.29 2.21
N PHE A 68 -0.85 -1.75 2.35
CA PHE A 68 -0.30 -2.18 3.64
C PHE A 68 0.56 -1.07 4.24
N LEU A 69 -0.09 -0.04 4.79
CA LEU A 69 0.56 1.06 5.50
C LEU A 69 -0.15 1.30 6.83
N SER A 70 0.44 0.80 7.93
CA SER A 70 -0.13 0.76 9.30
C SER A 70 -1.35 -0.17 9.49
N ILE A 71 -2.30 -0.17 8.56
CA ILE A 71 -3.53 -0.99 8.51
C ILE A 71 -3.80 -1.44 7.06
N PRO A 72 -4.57 -2.53 6.81
CA PRO A 72 -4.92 -2.99 5.46
C PRO A 72 -6.02 -2.10 4.85
N THR A 73 -5.64 -1.08 4.10
CA THR A 73 -6.60 -0.11 3.55
C THR A 73 -7.30 -0.61 2.29
N ASP A 74 -8.47 -0.05 1.99
CA ASP A 74 -9.18 -0.25 0.71
C ASP A 74 -8.43 0.42 -0.46
N THR A 75 -7.96 1.65 -0.25
CA THR A 75 -7.25 2.44 -1.26
C THR A 75 -6.19 3.35 -0.61
N PRO A 76 -5.07 3.63 -1.28
CA PRO A 76 -4.08 4.59 -0.77
C PRO A 76 -4.28 6.02 -1.28
N ALA A 77 -5.28 6.28 -2.12
CA ALA A 77 -5.32 7.50 -2.93
C ALA A 77 -6.35 8.53 -2.46
N ARG A 78 -7.64 8.18 -2.43
CA ARG A 78 -8.73 9.11 -2.11
C ARG A 78 -8.84 9.36 -0.60
N ASP A 79 -9.78 10.21 -0.22
CA ASP A 79 -10.18 10.57 1.14
C ASP A 79 -10.91 9.44 1.88
N GLU A 80 -10.34 8.23 1.85
CA GLU A 80 -10.88 7.05 2.53
C GLU A 80 -9.77 6.36 3.31
N ARG A 81 -9.04 5.40 2.69
CA ARG A 81 -7.85 4.78 3.28
C ARG A 81 -8.17 4.11 4.62
N LEU A 82 -9.33 3.47 4.69
CA LEU A 82 -9.85 2.86 5.92
C LEU A 82 -9.59 1.35 5.92
N GLY A 83 -9.48 0.79 7.12
CA GLY A 83 -9.25 -0.65 7.34
C GLY A 83 -10.50 -1.49 7.11
N TRP A 84 -11.05 -1.46 5.90
CA TRP A 84 -12.29 -2.17 5.54
C TRP A 84 -12.15 -3.68 5.76
N THR A 85 -12.94 -4.20 6.70
CA THR A 85 -12.92 -5.62 7.09
C THR A 85 -13.26 -6.56 5.94
N GLY A 86 -14.19 -6.16 5.06
CA GLY A 86 -14.59 -6.92 3.87
C GLY A 86 -13.45 -7.16 2.88
N ASP A 87 -12.68 -6.11 2.57
CA ASP A 87 -11.57 -6.15 1.62
C ASP A 87 -10.45 -7.07 2.07
N ILE A 88 -10.01 -6.94 3.32
CA ILE A 88 -8.95 -7.80 3.84
C ILE A 88 -9.45 -9.22 4.12
N ASN A 89 -10.72 -9.43 4.44
CA ASN A 89 -11.30 -10.77 4.55
C ASN A 89 -11.12 -11.58 3.25
N VAL A 90 -11.43 -10.98 2.09
CA VAL A 90 -11.29 -11.68 0.81
C VAL A 90 -9.83 -11.79 0.34
N PHE A 91 -8.97 -10.85 0.75
CA PHE A 91 -7.59 -10.77 0.24
C PHE A 91 -6.52 -11.37 1.15
N ALA A 92 -6.80 -11.58 2.44
CA ALA A 92 -5.83 -12.09 3.42
C ALA A 92 -5.10 -13.38 2.97
N PRO A 93 -5.76 -14.38 2.34
CA PRO A 93 -5.06 -15.56 1.84
C PRO A 93 -4.01 -15.20 0.79
N THR A 94 -4.32 -14.34 -0.18
CA THR A 94 -3.37 -13.89 -1.20
C THR A 94 -2.24 -13.06 -0.59
N ALA A 95 -2.55 -12.15 0.33
CA ALA A 95 -1.56 -11.35 1.03
C ALA A 95 -0.54 -12.24 1.76
N ALA A 96 -1.01 -13.27 2.46
CA ALA A 96 -0.18 -14.21 3.23
C ALA A 96 0.75 -15.09 2.36
N TYR A 97 0.39 -15.33 1.09
CA TYR A 97 1.33 -15.93 0.13
C TYR A 97 2.40 -14.92 -0.29
N ALA A 98 1.97 -13.73 -0.70
CA ALA A 98 2.83 -12.75 -1.38
C ALA A 98 3.81 -12.03 -0.44
N MET A 99 3.45 -11.79 0.82
CA MET A 99 4.25 -11.05 1.80
C MET A 99 4.08 -11.61 3.20
N GLU A 100 5.12 -11.52 4.04
CA GLU A 100 4.99 -11.85 5.46
C GLU A 100 3.95 -10.92 6.10
N SER A 101 2.76 -11.48 6.34
CA SER A 101 1.59 -10.72 6.77
C SER A 101 1.19 -11.04 8.22
N ALA A 102 1.90 -11.94 8.90
CA ALA A 102 1.51 -12.40 10.23
C ALA A 102 1.60 -11.27 11.26
N ARG A 103 2.73 -10.55 11.32
CA ARG A 103 2.90 -9.41 12.26
C ARG A 103 1.90 -8.29 11.97
N PHE A 104 1.73 -7.97 10.69
CA PHE A 104 0.84 -6.90 10.24
C PHE A 104 -0.63 -7.20 10.56
N LEU A 105 -1.12 -8.38 10.17
CA LEU A 105 -2.52 -8.77 10.39
C LEU A 105 -2.81 -9.10 11.86
N SER A 106 -1.85 -9.62 12.63
CA SER A 106 -2.05 -9.83 14.07
C SER A 106 -2.24 -8.50 14.81
N LYS A 107 -1.47 -7.46 14.45
CA LYS A 107 -1.68 -6.11 14.96
C LYS A 107 -3.08 -5.60 14.57
N TRP A 108 -3.45 -5.70 13.29
CA TRP A 108 -4.76 -5.23 12.82
C TRP A 108 -5.94 -5.98 13.46
N LEU A 109 -5.81 -7.29 13.70
CA LEU A 109 -6.82 -8.07 14.41
C LEU A 109 -6.97 -7.67 15.89
N SER A 110 -5.92 -7.10 16.49
CA SER A 110 -6.03 -6.47 17.82
C SER A 110 -6.83 -5.17 17.71
N ASP A 111 -6.56 -4.33 16.70
CA ASP A 111 -7.35 -3.12 16.44
C ASP A 111 -8.84 -3.45 16.20
N LEU A 112 -9.12 -4.54 15.45
CA LEU A 112 -10.48 -5.01 15.18
C LEU A 112 -11.21 -5.50 16.45
N GLN A 113 -10.48 -6.12 17.39
CA GLN A 113 -11.03 -6.52 18.69
C GLN A 113 -11.27 -5.32 19.59
N ASP A 114 -10.38 -4.34 19.58
CA ASP A 114 -10.53 -3.11 20.34
C ASP A 114 -11.75 -2.28 19.90
N ASP A 115 -12.11 -2.35 18.61
CA ASP A 115 -13.30 -1.67 18.03
C ASP A 115 -14.58 -2.52 18.07
N GLN A 116 -14.50 -3.78 18.57
CA GLN A 116 -15.67 -4.64 18.67
C GLN A 116 -16.71 -4.00 19.60
N THR A 117 -17.95 -3.89 19.12
CA THR A 117 -19.03 -3.23 19.87
C THR A 117 -19.37 -3.99 21.15
N THR A 118 -20.02 -3.31 22.10
CA THR A 118 -20.37 -3.92 23.40
C THR A 118 -21.37 -5.09 23.30
N ASP A 119 -22.10 -5.20 22.19
CA ASP A 119 -22.98 -6.33 21.86
C ASP A 119 -22.28 -7.43 21.03
N GLY A 120 -20.99 -7.26 20.74
CA GLY A 120 -20.13 -8.27 20.12
C GLY A 120 -20.05 -8.21 18.59
N ALA A 121 -20.55 -7.16 17.94
CA ALA A 121 -20.43 -6.99 16.50
C ALA A 121 -19.06 -6.46 16.10
N PHE A 122 -18.50 -6.98 15.01
CA PHE A 122 -17.37 -6.37 14.31
C PHE A 122 -17.92 -5.39 13.27
N THR A 123 -17.35 -4.19 13.22
CA THR A 123 -17.67 -3.13 12.26
C THR A 123 -16.57 -2.92 11.24
#